data_AF-A0A150A164-F1
#
_entry.id   AF-A0A150A164-F1
#
_cell.length_a   1.000
_cell.length_b   1.000
_cell.length_c   1.000
_cell.angle_alpha   90.00
_cell.angle_beta   90.00
_cell.angle_gamma   90.00
#
_symmetry.space_group_name_H-M   'P 1'
#
loop_
_entity.id
_entity.type
_entity.pdbx_description
1 polymer ?
#
loop_
_entity_poly.entity_id
_entity_poly.type
_entity_poly.pdbx_seq_one_letter_code
_entity_poly.pdbx_strand_id
1 'polypeptide(L)'
;MPKTVPTQPFSVCVYCASGPVDDHFLELAARVGTEIGKRGWQLVSGGGNVSMMGAVAEAARAAGATTVGVIPKALVHREVADVDADELVVTDTMRQRKQIMEDRADAFVTLPGGIGTLEELFETWTAGYLGMHEKPVVLLDPHGHYTGLLDWLDGLRGGGFVAQRALDRLLVRSDVGEALDACVS
;
A
#
# COMPACT_ATOMS: atom_id res chain seq x y z
N MET A 1 26.13 -4.52 -29.17
CA MET A 1 25.19 -3.50 -28.65
C MET A 1 24.95 -3.82 -27.19
N PRO A 2 25.20 -2.89 -26.25
CA PRO A 2 24.79 -3.13 -24.87
C PRO A 2 23.26 -3.22 -24.85
N LYS A 3 22.73 -4.33 -24.33
CA LYS A 3 21.29 -4.45 -24.04
C LYS A 3 20.99 -3.35 -23.02
N THR A 4 20.14 -2.39 -23.39
CA THR A 4 19.54 -1.47 -22.43
C THR A 4 18.80 -2.33 -21.41
N VAL A 5 19.34 -2.42 -20.20
CA VAL A 5 18.62 -2.97 -19.05
C VAL A 5 17.43 -2.03 -18.86
N PRO A 6 16.18 -2.50 -18.97
CA PRO A 6 15.03 -1.64 -18.65
C PRO A 6 15.22 -1.14 -17.22
N THR A 7 15.25 0.17 -17.03
CA THR A 7 15.16 0.76 -15.68
C THR A 7 13.88 0.23 -15.06
N GLN A 8 13.97 -0.43 -13.90
CA GLN A 8 12.77 -0.90 -13.22
C GLN A 8 11.85 0.30 -12.96
N PRO A 9 10.54 0.18 -13.24
CA PRO A 9 9.59 1.24 -12.94
C PRO A 9 9.55 1.49 -11.43
N PHE A 10 9.32 2.75 -11.04
CA PHE A 10 9.05 3.09 -9.65
C PHE A 10 7.87 2.26 -9.15
N SER A 11 8.02 1.61 -8.00
CA SER A 11 7.05 0.67 -7.47
C SER A 11 6.40 1.20 -6.20
N VAL A 12 5.07 1.25 -6.17
CA VAL A 12 4.32 1.62 -4.97
C VAL A 12 3.56 0.41 -4.42
N CYS A 13 3.74 0.15 -3.14
CA CYS A 13 2.98 -0.87 -2.43
C CYS A 13 1.72 -0.28 -1.83
N VAL A 14 0.57 -0.88 -2.11
CA VAL A 14 -0.72 -0.44 -1.58
C VAL A 14 -1.29 -1.43 -0.58
N TYR A 15 -1.54 -0.96 0.64
CA TYR A 15 -2.26 -1.68 1.69
C TYR A 15 -3.71 -1.18 1.75
N CYS A 16 -4.69 -2.08 1.70
CA CYS A 16 -6.11 -1.72 1.71
C CYS A 16 -7.01 -2.89 2.13
N ALA A 17 -8.32 -2.64 2.29
CA ALA A 17 -9.27 -3.65 2.72
C ALA A 17 -9.41 -4.83 1.73
N SER A 18 -9.49 -6.05 2.27
CA SER A 18 -9.86 -7.27 1.54
C SER A 18 -11.30 -7.74 1.82
N GLY A 19 -11.97 -7.16 2.81
CA GLY A 19 -13.36 -7.47 3.18
C GLY A 19 -14.38 -6.53 2.52
N PRO A 20 -15.69 -6.81 2.59
CA PRO A 20 -16.72 -5.95 2.02
C PRO A 20 -16.68 -4.53 2.58
N VAL A 21 -16.81 -3.53 1.70
CA VAL A 21 -16.84 -2.10 2.02
C VAL A 21 -17.84 -1.39 1.11
N ASP A 22 -18.20 -0.16 1.47
CA ASP A 22 -19.08 0.69 0.64
C ASP A 22 -18.39 1.12 -0.66
N ASP A 23 -19.20 1.40 -1.69
CA ASP A 23 -18.75 1.70 -3.06
C ASP A 23 -17.72 2.85 -3.13
N HIS A 24 -17.87 3.89 -2.31
CA HIS A 24 -16.94 5.02 -2.32
C HIS A 24 -15.50 4.64 -1.94
N PHE A 25 -15.29 3.58 -1.15
CA PHE A 25 -13.96 3.04 -0.88
C PHE A 25 -13.39 2.28 -2.07
N LEU A 26 -14.25 1.57 -2.82
CA LEU A 26 -13.84 0.90 -4.07
C LEU A 26 -13.45 1.93 -5.14
N GLU A 27 -14.23 3.01 -5.26
CA GLU A 27 -13.93 4.15 -6.14
C GLU A 27 -12.59 4.80 -5.77
N LEU A 28 -12.31 4.99 -4.48
CA LEU A 28 -11.02 5.50 -4.01
C LEU A 28 -9.86 4.58 -4.44
N ALA A 29 -9.99 3.28 -4.21
CA ALA A 29 -8.99 2.30 -4.60
C ALA A 29 -8.75 2.28 -6.12
N ALA A 30 -9.82 2.32 -6.92
CA ALA A 30 -9.73 2.39 -8.37
C ALA A 30 -9.08 3.68 -8.88
N ARG A 31 -9.38 4.83 -8.25
CA ARG A 31 -8.71 6.11 -8.54
C ARG A 31 -7.21 6.03 -8.27
N VAL A 32 -6.81 5.46 -7.14
CA VAL A 32 -5.40 5.24 -6.80
C VAL A 32 -4.73 4.36 -7.85
N GLY A 33 -5.33 3.21 -8.18
CA GLY A 33 -4.79 2.30 -9.20
C GLY A 33 -4.61 2.99 -10.56
N THR A 34 -5.64 3.70 -11.01
CA THR A 34 -5.60 4.47 -12.27
C THR A 34 -4.46 5.49 -12.28
N GLU A 35 -4.27 6.23 -11.19
CA GLU A 35 -3.24 7.26 -11.09
C GLU A 35 -1.82 6.68 -11.00
N ILE A 36 -1.65 5.47 -10.46
CA ILE A 36 -0.40 4.71 -10.51
C ILE A 36 -0.06 4.35 -11.97
N GLY A 37 -1.02 3.79 -12.71
CA GLY A 37 -0.81 3.44 -14.12
C GLY A 37 -0.51 4.65 -15.01
N LYS A 38 -1.23 5.76 -14.83
CA LYS A 38 -0.95 7.02 -15.54
C LYS A 38 0.46 7.57 -15.29
N ARG A 39 1.05 7.30 -14.13
CA ARG A 39 2.43 7.69 -13.79
C ARG A 39 3.49 6.74 -14.37
N GLY A 40 3.07 5.63 -14.98
CA GLY A 40 3.97 4.58 -15.45
C GLY A 40 4.64 3.82 -14.31
N TRP A 41 4.01 3.78 -13.14
CA TRP A 41 4.51 3.09 -11.95
C TRP A 41 4.02 1.65 -11.91
N GLN A 42 4.71 0.81 -11.15
CA GLN A 42 4.29 -0.54 -10.83
C GLN A 42 3.47 -0.54 -9.52
N LEU A 43 2.40 -1.32 -9.48
CA LEU A 43 1.66 -1.61 -8.27
C LEU A 43 2.18 -2.90 -7.64
N VAL A 44 2.50 -2.85 -6.35
CA VAL A 44 2.68 -4.02 -5.48
C VAL A 44 1.47 -4.11 -4.54
N SER A 45 0.85 -5.28 -4.41
CA SER A 45 -0.34 -5.47 -3.56
C SER A 45 -0.36 -6.85 -2.89
N GLY A 46 -1.34 -7.08 -2.01
CA GLY A 46 -1.54 -8.35 -1.31
C GLY A 46 -2.05 -9.52 -2.19
N GLY A 47 -2.16 -9.31 -3.51
CA GLY A 47 -2.42 -10.38 -4.49
C GLY A 47 -3.81 -11.01 -4.48
N GLY A 48 -4.79 -10.37 -3.83
CA GLY A 48 -6.21 -10.77 -3.85
C GLY A 48 -7.03 -9.89 -4.80
N ASN A 49 -8.12 -10.43 -5.33
CA ASN A 49 -8.98 -9.83 -6.36
C ASN A 49 -10.39 -9.52 -5.84
N VAL A 50 -10.49 -9.06 -4.60
CA VAL A 50 -11.77 -8.71 -3.96
C VAL A 50 -11.68 -7.34 -3.31
N SER A 51 -12.84 -6.68 -3.19
CA SER A 51 -12.95 -5.39 -2.51
C SER A 51 -11.95 -4.35 -3.04
N MET A 52 -11.37 -3.53 -2.16
CA MET A 52 -10.41 -2.49 -2.53
C MET A 52 -9.14 -3.08 -3.17
N MET A 53 -8.71 -4.28 -2.76
CA MET A 53 -7.55 -4.94 -3.36
C MET A 53 -7.76 -5.27 -4.85
N GLY A 54 -8.93 -5.80 -5.19
CA GLY A 54 -9.31 -6.02 -6.59
C GLY A 54 -9.44 -4.72 -7.36
N ALA A 55 -10.15 -3.73 -6.79
CA ALA A 55 -10.39 -2.44 -7.43
C ALA A 55 -9.10 -1.68 -7.76
N VAL A 56 -8.11 -1.65 -6.85
CA VAL A 56 -6.82 -0.99 -7.12
C VAL A 56 -6.01 -1.74 -8.18
N ALA A 57 -6.00 -3.08 -8.13
CA ALA A 57 -5.24 -3.90 -9.06
C ALA A 57 -5.80 -3.84 -10.49
N GLU A 58 -7.11 -4.00 -10.63
CA GLU A 58 -7.81 -3.91 -11.92
C GLU A 58 -7.63 -2.54 -12.55
N ALA A 59 -7.85 -1.47 -11.79
CA ALA A 59 -7.71 -0.11 -12.30
C ALA A 59 -6.26 0.24 -12.67
N ALA A 60 -5.28 -0.24 -11.91
CA ALA A 60 -3.87 -0.07 -12.24
C ALA A 60 -3.51 -0.78 -13.55
N ARG A 61 -3.90 -2.05 -13.72
CA ARG A 61 -3.71 -2.78 -14.98
C ARG A 61 -4.39 -2.09 -16.15
N ALA A 62 -5.65 -1.67 -15.98
CA ALA A 62 -6.41 -0.99 -17.03
C ALA A 62 -5.74 0.33 -17.46
N ALA A 63 -5.04 1.00 -16.55
CA ALA A 63 -4.26 2.21 -16.82
C ALA A 63 -2.81 1.93 -17.31
N GLY A 64 -2.43 0.66 -17.50
CA GLY A 64 -1.13 0.27 -18.06
C GLY A 64 0.00 0.06 -17.04
N ALA A 65 -0.30 -0.01 -15.74
CA ALA A 65 0.68 -0.39 -14.73
C ALA A 65 1.00 -1.89 -14.82
N THR A 66 2.27 -2.25 -14.58
CA THR A 66 2.62 -3.61 -14.16
C THR A 66 2.08 -3.86 -12.76
N THR A 67 1.51 -5.04 -12.52
CA THR A 67 0.94 -5.43 -11.23
C THR A 67 1.62 -6.68 -10.66
N VAL A 68 2.09 -6.55 -9.41
CA VAL A 68 2.71 -7.62 -8.64
C VAL A 68 1.84 -7.90 -7.42
N GLY A 69 1.22 -9.07 -7.39
CA GLY A 69 0.49 -9.58 -6.23
C GLY A 69 1.37 -10.49 -5.37
N VAL A 70 1.33 -10.33 -4.05
CA VAL A 70 2.04 -11.23 -3.12
C VAL A 70 1.03 -11.81 -2.13
N ILE A 71 0.81 -13.12 -2.19
CA ILE A 71 -0.25 -13.79 -1.41
C ILE A 71 0.28 -15.08 -0.76
N PRO A 72 0.02 -15.33 0.53
CA PRO A 72 0.41 -16.58 1.15
C PRO A 72 -0.53 -17.71 0.71
N LYS A 73 0.00 -18.94 0.62
CA LYS A 73 -0.74 -20.15 0.22
C LYS A 73 -2.08 -20.31 0.95
N ALA A 74 -2.10 -20.01 2.25
CA ALA A 74 -3.28 -20.14 3.10
C ALA A 74 -4.43 -19.17 2.72
N LEU A 75 -4.14 -18.08 2.00
CA LEU A 75 -5.11 -17.03 1.67
C LEU A 75 -5.55 -17.04 0.21
N VAL A 76 -4.92 -17.83 -0.66
CA VAL A 76 -5.22 -17.93 -2.10
C VAL A 76 -6.72 -18.08 -2.38
N HIS A 77 -7.41 -18.95 -1.65
CA HIS A 77 -8.86 -19.15 -1.84
C HIS A 77 -9.71 -18.12 -1.08
N ARG A 78 -9.23 -17.66 0.08
CA ARG A 78 -10.01 -16.75 0.94
C ARG A 78 -10.06 -15.33 0.37
N GLU A 79 -8.93 -14.86 -0.14
CA GLU A 79 -8.76 -13.51 -0.70
C GLU A 79 -8.86 -13.50 -2.22
N VAL A 80 -9.22 -14.66 -2.81
CA VAL A 80 -9.38 -14.88 -4.26
C VAL A 80 -8.17 -14.35 -5.01
N ALA A 81 -7.12 -15.17 -5.12
CA ALA A 81 -5.89 -14.76 -5.78
C ALA A 81 -6.14 -14.10 -7.13
N ASP A 82 -5.47 -12.96 -7.36
CA ASP A 82 -5.55 -12.22 -8.61
C ASP A 82 -4.74 -12.93 -9.69
N VAL A 83 -5.42 -13.79 -10.45
CA VAL A 83 -4.82 -14.56 -11.55
C VAL A 83 -4.51 -13.71 -12.78
N ASP A 84 -5.01 -12.47 -12.82
CA ASP A 84 -4.76 -11.52 -13.91
C ASP A 84 -3.56 -10.60 -13.61
N ALA A 85 -2.91 -10.74 -12.44
CA ALA A 85 -1.69 -10.03 -12.13
C ALA A 85 -0.53 -10.44 -13.06
N ASP A 86 0.31 -9.48 -13.46
CA ASP A 86 1.48 -9.73 -14.31
C ASP A 86 2.48 -10.66 -13.60
N GLU A 87 2.58 -10.54 -12.28
CA GLU A 87 3.28 -11.49 -11.43
C GLU A 87 2.47 -11.76 -10.16
N LEU A 88 2.27 -13.03 -9.84
CA LEU A 88 1.69 -13.47 -8.57
C LEU A 88 2.71 -14.31 -7.78
N VAL A 89 3.22 -13.75 -6.70
CA VAL A 89 4.19 -14.40 -5.81
C VAL A 89 3.44 -15.10 -4.68
N VAL A 90 3.47 -16.43 -4.68
CA VAL A 90 2.84 -17.25 -3.64
C VAL A 90 3.85 -17.58 -2.54
N THR A 91 3.58 -17.16 -1.30
CA THR A 91 4.50 -17.33 -0.16
C THR A 91 4.02 -18.39 0.83
N ASP A 92 4.92 -18.91 1.67
CA ASP A 92 4.55 -19.90 2.70
C ASP A 92 3.98 -19.23 3.96
N THR A 93 4.35 -17.97 4.23
CA THR A 93 4.01 -17.28 5.48
C THR A 93 3.62 -15.81 5.27
N MET A 94 2.83 -15.26 6.20
CA MET A 94 2.51 -13.83 6.23
C MET A 94 3.76 -12.94 6.33
N ARG A 95 4.80 -13.39 7.05
CA ARG A 95 6.04 -12.62 7.17
C ARG A 95 6.78 -12.50 5.84
N GLN A 96 6.89 -13.61 5.10
CA GLN A 96 7.48 -13.58 3.76
C GLN A 96 6.66 -12.73 2.79
N ARG A 97 5.32 -12.78 2.89
CA ARG A 97 4.42 -11.90 2.11
C ARG A 97 4.83 -10.44 2.29
N LYS A 98 4.85 -9.95 3.54
CA LYS A 98 5.21 -8.56 3.84
C LYS A 98 6.64 -8.21 3.43
N GLN A 99 7.60 -9.07 3.76
CA GLN A 99 8.99 -8.84 3.36
C GLN A 99 9.13 -8.66 1.84
N ILE A 100 8.50 -9.53 1.03
CA ILE A 100 8.57 -9.41 -0.43
C ILE A 100 7.86 -8.15 -0.93
N MET A 101 6.72 -7.79 -0.34
CA MET A 101 6.02 -6.54 -0.68
C MET A 101 6.89 -5.32 -0.37
N GLU A 102 7.55 -5.30 0.80
CA GLU A 102 8.46 -4.25 1.21
C GLU A 102 9.70 -4.16 0.32
N ASP A 103 10.34 -5.29 0.02
CA ASP A 103 11.55 -5.34 -0.82
C ASP A 103 11.27 -4.84 -2.25
N ARG A 104 10.05 -5.05 -2.76
CA ARG A 104 9.63 -4.67 -4.12
C ARG A 104 9.03 -3.27 -4.23
N ALA A 105 8.93 -2.53 -3.15
CA ALA A 105 8.35 -1.19 -3.12
C ALA A 105 9.44 -0.12 -2.97
N ASP A 106 9.24 1.03 -3.60
CA ASP A 106 9.99 2.27 -3.36
C ASP A 106 9.24 3.19 -2.37
N ALA A 107 7.91 3.05 -2.29
CA ALA A 107 7.04 3.76 -1.35
C ALA A 107 5.82 2.92 -0.96
N PHE A 108 5.17 3.31 0.14
CA PHE A 108 3.97 2.66 0.67
C PHE A 108 2.80 3.65 0.72
N VAL A 109 1.63 3.21 0.26
CA VAL A 109 0.36 3.95 0.38
C VAL A 109 -0.65 3.07 1.09
N THR A 110 -1.16 3.54 2.23
CA THR A 110 -2.22 2.87 2.96
C THR A 110 -3.56 3.56 2.68
N LEU A 111 -4.54 2.77 2.26
CA LEU A 111 -5.93 3.19 2.08
C LEU A 111 -6.78 2.73 3.29
N PRO A 112 -8.07 3.11 3.38
CA PRO A 112 -8.98 2.57 4.39
C PRO A 112 -8.97 1.03 4.44
N GLY A 113 -8.99 0.49 5.67
CA GLY A 113 -8.81 -0.93 5.90
C GLY A 113 -8.91 -1.33 7.37
N GLY A 114 -8.90 -2.64 7.59
CA GLY A 114 -9.06 -3.23 8.91
C GLY A 114 -7.73 -3.54 9.61
N ILE A 115 -7.76 -4.49 10.55
CA ILE A 115 -6.60 -4.89 11.35
C ILE A 115 -5.40 -5.34 10.51
N GLY A 116 -5.63 -6.00 9.35
CA GLY A 116 -4.54 -6.45 8.47
C GLY A 116 -3.83 -5.27 7.82
N THR A 117 -4.60 -4.33 7.27
CA THR A 117 -4.09 -3.08 6.69
C THR A 117 -3.33 -2.24 7.73
N LEU A 118 -3.87 -2.13 8.95
CA LEU A 118 -3.19 -1.44 10.04
C LEU A 118 -1.89 -2.13 10.45
N GLU A 119 -1.85 -3.46 10.44
CA GLU A 119 -0.64 -4.21 10.75
C GLU A 119 0.46 -3.97 9.72
N GLU A 120 0.12 -3.99 8.42
CA GLU A 120 1.04 -3.67 7.32
C GLU A 120 1.53 -2.20 7.40
N LEU A 121 0.63 -1.27 7.73
CA LEU A 121 0.98 0.14 7.96
C LEU A 121 1.94 0.31 9.14
N PHE A 122 1.61 -0.25 10.31
CA PHE A 122 2.44 -0.07 11.51
C PHE A 122 3.80 -0.75 11.37
N GLU A 123 3.90 -1.88 10.67
CA GLU A 123 5.17 -2.56 10.39
C GLU A 123 6.10 -1.67 9.57
N THR A 124 5.64 -1.20 8.41
CA THR A 124 6.43 -0.33 7.52
C THR A 124 6.73 1.03 8.15
N TRP A 125 5.77 1.62 8.86
CA TRP A 125 5.99 2.87 9.55
C TRP A 125 7.04 2.74 10.67
N THR A 126 6.94 1.68 11.49
CA THR A 126 7.90 1.42 12.56
C THR A 126 9.29 1.14 12.00
N ALA A 127 9.41 0.33 10.96
CA ALA A 127 10.69 0.04 10.29
C ALA A 127 11.34 1.33 9.76
N GLY A 128 10.55 2.20 9.11
CA GLY A 128 11.01 3.49 8.62
C GLY A 128 11.45 4.43 9.74
N TYR A 129 10.73 4.48 10.85
CA TYR A 129 11.10 5.27 12.04
C TYR A 129 12.39 4.79 12.72
N LEU A 130 12.62 3.48 12.70
CA LEU A 130 13.83 2.85 13.26
C LEU A 130 15.03 2.90 12.31
N GLY A 131 14.87 3.49 11.12
CA GLY A 131 15.96 3.64 10.14
C GLY A 131 16.29 2.35 9.37
N MET A 132 15.36 1.40 9.30
CA MET A 132 15.54 0.17 8.51
C MET A 132 15.31 0.41 7.01
N HIS A 133 14.58 1.48 6.66
CA HIS A 133 14.46 1.99 5.30
C HIS A 133 14.10 3.49 5.27
N GLU A 134 14.31 4.12 4.13
CA GLU A 134 13.98 5.54 3.90
C GLU A 134 12.74 5.75 3.00
N LYS A 135 12.16 4.66 2.48
CA LYS A 135 10.95 4.64 1.63
C LYS A 135 9.80 5.45 2.25
N PRO A 136 9.10 6.34 1.51
CA PRO A 136 7.96 7.09 2.03
C PRO A 136 6.81 6.19 2.50
N VAL A 137 6.16 6.59 3.60
CA VAL A 137 4.98 5.89 4.15
C VAL A 137 3.82 6.88 4.17
N VAL A 138 2.85 6.67 3.30
CA VAL A 138 1.73 7.59 3.06
C VAL A 138 0.44 6.95 3.56
N LEU A 139 -0.36 7.73 4.30
CA LEU A 139 -1.73 7.39 4.66
C LEU A 139 -2.69 8.28 3.87
N LEU A 140 -3.44 7.69 2.95
CA LEU A 140 -4.46 8.40 2.18
C LEU A 140 -5.83 8.25 2.85
N ASP A 141 -6.32 9.34 3.42
CA ASP A 141 -7.55 9.39 4.20
C ASP A 141 -8.48 10.56 3.79
N PRO A 142 -9.09 10.51 2.60
CA PRO A 142 -9.98 11.57 2.09
C PRO A 142 -11.28 11.74 2.90
N HIS A 143 -11.64 10.74 3.72
CA HIS A 143 -12.94 10.67 4.40
C HIS A 143 -12.82 10.70 5.93
N GLY A 144 -11.61 10.88 6.48
CA GLY A 144 -11.39 10.87 7.93
C GLY A 144 -11.63 9.50 8.58
N HIS A 145 -11.47 8.41 7.83
CA HIS A 145 -11.58 7.04 8.31
C HIS A 145 -10.64 6.77 9.50
N TYR A 146 -9.44 7.37 9.48
CA TYR A 146 -8.42 7.18 10.49
C TYR A 146 -8.35 8.33 11.50
N THR A 147 -9.26 9.31 11.49
CA THR A 147 -9.24 10.46 12.43
C THR A 147 -9.08 10.02 13.88
N GLY A 148 -9.91 9.07 14.34
CA GLY A 148 -9.83 8.60 15.73
C GLY A 148 -8.51 7.89 16.07
N LEU A 149 -7.88 7.22 15.11
CA LEU A 149 -6.57 6.58 15.29
C LEU A 149 -5.46 7.64 15.38
N LEU A 150 -5.48 8.62 14.49
CA LEU A 150 -4.50 9.71 14.44
C LEU A 150 -4.56 10.57 15.71
N ASP A 151 -5.77 10.90 16.17
CA ASP A 151 -5.98 11.64 17.42
C ASP A 151 -5.42 10.88 18.64
N TRP A 152 -5.66 9.57 18.70
CA TRP A 152 -5.11 8.74 19.77
C TRP A 152 -3.59 8.69 19.74
N LEU A 153 -2.99 8.51 18.56
CA LEU A 153 -1.54 8.49 18.37
C LEU A 153 -0.88 9.82 18.75
N ASP A 154 -1.51 10.96 18.43
CA ASP A 154 -1.01 12.27 18.86
C ASP A 154 -1.06 12.41 20.39
N GLY A 155 -2.14 11.93 21.02
CA GLY A 155 -2.28 11.90 22.48
C GLY A 155 -1.19 11.10 23.21
N LEU A 156 -0.61 10.08 22.56
CA LEU A 156 0.50 9.29 23.11
C LEU A 156 1.79 10.10 23.32
N ARG A 157 1.95 11.23 22.61
CA ARG A 157 3.10 12.13 22.78
C ARG A 157 3.16 12.73 24.18
N GLY A 158 2.01 13.13 24.72
CA GLY A 158 1.92 13.75 26.05
C GLY A 158 2.42 12.83 27.16
N GLY A 159 2.27 11.52 26.97
CA GLY A 159 2.77 10.48 27.88
C GLY A 159 4.18 9.96 27.56
N GLY A 160 4.83 10.43 26.49
CA GLY A 160 6.16 9.98 26.07
C GLY A 160 6.19 8.59 25.41
N PHE A 161 5.04 8.03 25.04
CA PHE A 161 4.97 6.71 24.39
C PHE A 161 5.40 6.76 22.92
N VAL A 162 5.22 7.92 22.26
CA VAL A 162 5.60 8.14 20.86
C VAL A 162 6.35 9.46 20.73
N ALA A 163 7.48 9.43 20.02
CA ALA A 163 8.27 10.61 19.72
C ALA A 163 7.69 11.36 18.50
N GLN A 164 7.81 12.69 18.46
CA GLN A 164 7.37 13.51 17.32
C GLN A 164 7.94 13.00 15.98
N ARG A 165 9.24 12.71 15.95
CA ARG A 165 9.93 12.17 14.76
C ARG A 165 9.38 10.83 14.26
N ALA A 166 8.62 10.10 15.08
CA ALA A 166 7.88 8.92 14.62
C ALA A 166 6.64 9.34 13.85
N LEU A 167 5.82 10.25 14.42
CA LEU A 167 4.64 10.80 13.76
C LEU A 167 4.96 11.53 12.45
N ASP A 168 6.05 12.31 12.43
CA ASP A 168 6.50 13.03 11.22
C ASP A 168 6.84 12.09 10.06
N ARG A 169 7.11 10.80 10.35
CA ARG A 169 7.45 9.80 9.34
C ARG A 169 6.23 9.35 8.53
N LEU A 170 5.02 9.53 9.07
CA LEU A 170 3.77 9.19 8.40
C LEU A 170 3.22 10.40 7.65
N LEU A 171 3.15 10.29 6.32
CA LEU A 171 2.65 11.35 5.45
C LEU A 171 1.15 11.19 5.25
N VAL A 172 0.35 11.95 5.99
CA VAL A 172 -1.12 11.90 5.84
C VAL A 172 -1.57 12.84 4.73
N ARG A 173 -2.40 12.35 3.80
CA ARG A 173 -2.98 13.12 2.69
C ARG A 173 -4.46 12.81 2.52
N SER A 174 -5.22 13.77 2.02
CA SER A 174 -6.65 13.63 1.74
C SER A 174 -6.97 13.63 0.24
N ASP A 175 -5.97 13.75 -0.63
CA ASP A 175 -6.11 13.69 -2.08
C ASP A 175 -5.19 12.63 -2.68
N VAL A 176 -5.67 11.97 -3.74
CA VAL A 176 -4.95 10.87 -4.42
C VAL A 176 -3.67 11.39 -5.08
N GLY A 177 -3.73 12.54 -5.76
CA GLY A 177 -2.58 13.14 -6.42
C GLY A 177 -1.51 13.51 -5.42
N GLU A 178 -1.89 14.23 -4.35
CA GLU A 178 -0.96 14.62 -3.29
C GLU A 178 -0.34 13.41 -2.56
N ALA A 179 -1.10 12.33 -2.37
CA ALA A 179 -0.61 11.09 -1.77
C ALA A 179 0.46 10.42 -2.64
N LEU A 180 0.23 10.36 -3.96
CA LEU A 180 1.21 9.77 -4.88
C LEU A 180 2.42 10.68 -5.07
N ASP A 181 2.23 12.00 -5.13
CA ASP A 181 3.35 12.94 -5.23
C ASP A 181 4.27 12.87 -3.98
N ALA A 182 3.70 12.59 -2.81
CA ALA A 182 4.45 12.34 -1.56
C ALA A 182 5.26 11.01 -1.58
N CYS A 183 5.05 10.12 -2.56
CA CYS A 183 5.83 8.89 -2.69
C CYS A 183 7.22 9.13 -3.30
N VAL A 184 7.44 10.28 -3.94
CA VAL A 184 8.71 10.60 -4.64
C VAL A 184 9.42 11.82 -4.06
N SER A 185 8.90 12.38 -2.96
CA SER A 185 9.42 13.56 -2.27
C SER A 185 10.53 13.27 -1.27
#